data_AF-A0A7L4Z488-F1
#
_entry.id   AF-A0A7L4Z488-F1
#
_cell.length_a   1.000
_cell.length_b   1.000
_cell.length_c   1.000
_cell.angle_alpha   90.00
_cell.angle_beta   90.00
_cell.angle_gamma   90.00
#
_symmetry.space_group_name_H-M   'P 1'
#
loop_
_entity.id
_entity.type
_entity.pdbx_description
1 polymer ?
#
loop_
_entity_poly.entity_id
_entity_poly.type
_entity_poly.pdbx_seq_one_letter_code
_entity_poly.pdbx_strand_id
1 'polypeptide(L)'
;MTTTVPKPALRTTGNNTTAPRPAWGNPRVREPAPGTAGESPTVREPAVGDPRAAEHARRIASKDLGAPEHTPKTTWENLTEAVRETGGYPTRAQAERLTRTVLSALGTHLTGDERVALAQSLPPEAGHLIASQIPLPHPLTAREFVDSLSTRIPGSTPATARWDVSSVLTALSTTIGPALTDQVLSQLPRGYALLFGRAELAAMA
;
A
#
# COMPACT_ATOMS: atom_id res chain seq x y z
N MET A 1 9.12 -50.04 46.38
CA MET A 1 8.71 -49.66 45.01
C MET A 1 7.68 -48.55 45.15
N THR A 2 8.07 -47.30 44.88
CA THR A 2 7.16 -46.15 44.95
C THR A 2 6.60 -45.95 43.54
N THR A 3 5.29 -45.84 43.39
CA THR A 3 4.73 -45.22 42.19
C THR A 3 3.57 -44.33 42.58
N THR A 4 3.72 -43.10 42.15
CA THR A 4 2.95 -41.90 42.45
C THR A 4 2.05 -41.64 41.25
N VAL A 5 0.74 -41.52 41.45
CA VAL A 5 -0.15 -40.93 40.44
C VAL A 5 -1.30 -40.18 41.14
N PRO A 6 -1.47 -38.87 40.91
CA PRO A 6 -2.45 -38.04 41.61
C PRO A 6 -3.77 -37.80 40.87
N LYS A 7 -4.84 -37.71 41.69
CA LYS A 7 -6.06 -36.87 41.68
C LYS A 7 -6.45 -36.09 40.40
N PRO A 8 -7.69 -36.25 39.87
CA PRO A 8 -8.25 -35.35 38.88
C PRO A 8 -8.87 -34.10 39.55
N ALA A 9 -8.46 -32.91 39.12
CA ALA A 9 -9.13 -31.65 39.40
C ALA A 9 -9.71 -31.08 38.10
N LEU A 10 -11.04 -30.99 38.06
CA LEU A 10 -11.80 -30.29 37.04
C LEU A 10 -11.93 -28.79 37.38
N ARG A 11 -12.08 -28.01 36.30
CA ARG A 11 -12.50 -26.61 36.18
C ARG A 11 -11.44 -25.51 36.30
N THR A 12 -10.98 -25.18 35.10
CA THR A 12 -10.51 -23.88 34.63
C THR A 12 -11.33 -22.72 35.20
N THR A 13 -10.71 -21.94 36.07
CA THR A 13 -11.06 -20.53 36.31
C THR A 13 -9.77 -19.75 36.12
N GLY A 14 -9.74 -18.77 35.21
CA GLY A 14 -8.58 -17.87 35.13
C GLY A 14 -8.39 -17.15 33.80
N ASN A 15 -8.70 -15.85 33.83
CA ASN A 15 -8.06 -14.74 33.12
C ASN A 15 -8.29 -14.54 31.61
N ASN A 16 -9.33 -13.75 31.37
CA ASN A 16 -9.38 -12.65 30.39
C ASN A 16 -8.24 -11.62 30.62
N THR A 17 -7.06 -11.85 30.03
CA THR A 17 -6.04 -10.80 29.94
C THR A 17 -6.33 -9.89 28.75
N THR A 18 -6.90 -8.74 29.08
CA THR A 18 -6.84 -7.46 28.38
C THR A 18 -5.45 -7.20 27.78
N ALA A 19 -5.37 -7.04 26.46
CA ALA A 19 -4.26 -6.38 25.79
C ALA A 19 -4.62 -4.90 25.52
N PRO A 20 -3.71 -3.94 25.70
CA PRO A 20 -4.01 -2.52 25.57
C PRO A 20 -4.19 -2.11 24.10
N ARG A 21 -5.32 -1.46 23.82
CA ARG A 21 -5.59 -0.73 22.58
C ARG A 21 -4.79 0.59 22.62
N PRO A 22 -4.00 0.94 21.59
CA PRO A 22 -3.52 2.31 21.47
C PRO A 22 -4.70 3.22 21.10
N ALA A 23 -4.99 4.17 21.99
CA ALA A 23 -5.97 5.21 21.81
C ALA A 23 -5.33 6.39 21.06
N TRP A 24 -5.65 6.57 19.79
CA TRP A 24 -5.39 7.83 19.09
C TRP A 24 -6.72 8.57 18.90
N GLY A 25 -6.75 9.77 19.49
CA GLY A 25 -7.89 10.67 19.52
C GLY A 25 -8.10 11.38 18.18
N ASN A 26 -9.37 11.52 17.81
CA ASN A 26 -9.79 12.31 16.66
C ASN A 26 -9.62 13.81 16.97
N PRO A 27 -8.91 14.59 16.15
CA PRO A 27 -9.03 16.04 16.20
C PRO A 27 -10.38 16.46 15.59
N ARG A 28 -11.14 17.21 16.39
CA ARG A 28 -12.43 17.81 16.04
C ARG A 28 -12.34 18.63 14.76
N VAL A 29 -13.18 18.26 13.79
CA VAL A 29 -13.68 19.14 12.73
C VAL A 29 -14.35 20.37 13.37
N ARG A 30 -13.86 21.56 13.01
CA ARG A 30 -14.49 22.84 13.33
C ARG A 30 -15.04 23.41 12.03
N GLU A 31 -16.34 23.30 11.87
CA GLU A 31 -17.11 23.92 10.80
C GLU A 31 -17.33 25.41 11.13
N PRO A 32 -17.12 26.31 10.17
CA PRO A 32 -17.85 27.59 10.18
C PRO A 32 -18.57 27.87 8.85
N ALA A 33 -19.82 28.32 8.97
CA ALA A 33 -20.59 29.05 7.97
C ALA A 33 -21.13 30.34 8.62
N PRO A 34 -21.76 31.30 7.91
CA PRO A 34 -21.72 31.65 6.48
C PRO A 34 -21.32 33.14 6.25
N GLY A 35 -21.01 33.51 5.00
CA GLY A 35 -20.78 34.91 4.60
C GLY A 35 -21.28 35.18 3.18
N THR A 36 -22.23 36.10 3.08
CA THR A 36 -22.99 36.57 1.91
C THR A 36 -22.26 37.62 1.06
N ALA A 37 -22.73 37.74 -0.20
CA ALA A 37 -22.53 38.82 -1.18
C ALA A 37 -21.10 38.94 -1.73
N GLY A 38 -20.85 39.05 -3.04
CA GLY A 38 -21.59 39.70 -4.10
C GLY A 38 -20.60 40.68 -4.74
N GLU A 39 -20.33 40.51 -6.05
CA GLU A 39 -19.89 41.51 -7.03
C GLU A 39 -19.01 40.87 -8.12
N SER A 40 -19.58 40.84 -9.34
CA SER A 40 -18.80 40.86 -10.58
C SER A 40 -18.17 42.25 -10.71
N PRO A 41 -17.02 42.39 -11.40
CA PRO A 41 -17.15 43.00 -12.71
C PRO A 41 -16.13 42.52 -13.77
N THR A 42 -16.65 42.41 -14.99
CA THR A 42 -16.12 43.00 -16.22
C THR A 42 -14.69 42.65 -16.65
N VAL A 43 -14.66 41.79 -17.68
CA VAL A 43 -13.57 41.68 -18.64
C VAL A 43 -13.35 43.04 -19.33
N ARG A 44 -12.12 43.52 -19.33
CA ARG A 44 -11.63 44.55 -20.26
C ARG A 44 -10.31 44.08 -20.83
N GLU A 45 -10.36 43.62 -22.08
CA GLU A 45 -9.20 43.72 -22.98
C GLU A 45 -8.77 45.18 -23.09
N PRO A 46 -7.45 45.41 -23.23
CA PRO A 46 -7.06 46.20 -24.38
C PRO A 46 -5.77 45.72 -25.08
N ALA A 47 -5.88 45.74 -26.41
CA ALA A 47 -4.96 46.38 -27.36
C ALA A 47 -3.53 45.84 -27.57
N VAL A 48 -3.37 45.32 -28.78
CA VAL A 48 -2.24 45.42 -29.72
C VAL A 48 -1.09 46.38 -29.38
N GLY A 49 0.14 45.87 -29.44
CA GLY A 49 1.31 46.59 -29.99
C GLY A 49 2.45 46.93 -29.03
N ASP A 50 3.26 45.93 -28.62
CA ASP A 50 4.64 46.20 -28.17
C ASP A 50 5.61 45.07 -28.57
N PRO A 51 6.53 45.28 -29.53
CA PRO A 51 7.41 44.24 -30.04
C PRO A 51 8.57 43.86 -29.09
N ARG A 52 8.71 44.50 -27.92
CA ARG A 52 9.67 44.08 -26.88
C ARG A 52 9.07 43.18 -25.79
N ALA A 53 7.75 42.98 -25.77
CA ALA A 53 7.09 41.99 -24.91
C ALA A 53 7.22 40.54 -25.44
N ALA A 54 7.43 40.37 -26.76
CA ALA A 54 7.53 39.06 -27.40
C ALA A 54 8.77 38.26 -26.98
N GLU A 55 9.85 38.91 -26.54
CA GLU A 55 11.07 38.22 -26.08
C GLU A 55 10.98 37.78 -24.61
N HIS A 56 10.23 38.52 -23.79
CA HIS A 56 9.88 38.03 -22.45
C HIS A 56 8.92 36.85 -22.56
N ALA A 57 7.93 36.92 -23.47
CA ALA A 57 7.02 35.82 -23.81
C ALA A 57 7.76 34.54 -24.26
N ARG A 58 8.84 34.66 -25.02
CA ARG A 58 9.68 33.50 -25.40
C ARG A 58 10.43 32.89 -24.22
N ARG A 59 10.82 33.68 -23.22
CA ARG A 59 11.47 33.16 -22.00
C ARG A 59 10.50 32.46 -21.04
N ILE A 60 9.23 32.85 -21.04
CA ILE A 60 8.15 32.13 -20.33
C ILE A 60 7.60 30.94 -21.15
N ALA A 61 7.64 30.99 -22.48
CA ALA A 61 7.23 29.88 -23.36
C ALA A 61 8.27 28.75 -23.46
N SER A 62 9.56 29.02 -23.27
CA SER A 62 10.58 27.94 -23.14
C SER A 62 10.54 27.23 -21.78
N LYS A 63 9.63 27.62 -20.87
CA LYS A 63 9.42 26.96 -19.58
C LYS A 63 8.25 25.99 -19.59
N ASP A 64 7.48 25.96 -20.69
CA ASP A 64 6.30 25.14 -20.90
C ASP A 64 6.50 24.18 -22.10
N LEU A 65 7.62 23.47 -22.11
CA LEU A 65 7.59 22.12 -22.67
C LEU A 65 7.20 21.22 -21.50
N GLY A 66 5.91 21.24 -21.20
CA GLY A 66 5.23 20.20 -20.43
C GLY A 66 5.45 18.85 -21.11
N ALA A 67 6.61 18.25 -20.85
CA ALA A 67 6.72 16.81 -20.78
C ALA A 67 5.62 16.34 -19.81
N PRO A 68 4.92 15.22 -20.09
CA PRO A 68 3.86 14.74 -19.20
C PRO A 68 4.43 14.59 -17.79
N GLU A 69 3.97 15.47 -16.92
CA GLU A 69 4.49 15.64 -15.57
C GLU A 69 4.07 14.45 -14.70
N HIS A 70 5.10 13.70 -14.30
CA HIS A 70 5.28 13.13 -12.97
C HIS A 70 4.24 12.10 -12.48
N THR A 71 4.37 10.85 -12.94
CA THR A 71 4.18 9.75 -11.97
C THR A 71 5.18 10.00 -10.84
N PRO A 72 4.77 10.18 -9.58
CA PRO A 72 5.74 10.25 -8.50
C PRO A 72 6.57 8.98 -8.58
N LYS A 73 7.86 9.10 -8.89
CA LYS A 73 8.80 7.98 -8.77
C LYS A 73 8.91 7.72 -7.28
N THR A 74 7.98 6.94 -6.74
CA THR A 74 8.03 6.50 -5.35
C THR A 74 9.39 5.84 -5.17
N THR A 75 10.18 6.39 -4.26
CA THR A 75 11.48 5.80 -3.92
C THR A 75 11.25 4.54 -3.10
N TRP A 76 12.21 3.61 -3.13
CA TRP A 76 12.21 2.47 -2.21
C TRP A 76 12.01 2.91 -0.76
N GLU A 77 12.57 4.07 -0.43
CA GLU A 77 12.45 4.70 0.87
C GLU A 77 11.01 5.03 1.24
N ASN A 78 10.31 5.78 0.39
CA ASN A 78 8.91 6.15 0.62
C ASN A 78 8.00 4.93 0.70
N LEU A 79 8.25 3.90 -0.13
CA LEU A 79 7.49 2.65 -0.06
C LEU A 79 7.69 1.95 1.29
N THR A 80 8.94 1.76 1.73
CA THR A 80 9.23 1.10 3.01
C THR A 80 8.76 1.92 4.22
N GLU A 81 8.72 3.24 4.08
CA GLU A 81 8.19 4.14 5.09
C GLU A 81 6.66 4.04 5.19
N ALA A 82 5.96 4.04 4.06
CA ALA A 82 4.52 3.80 4.02
C ALA A 82 4.14 2.43 4.63
N VAL A 83 4.95 1.39 4.38
CA VAL A 83 4.79 0.08 5.02
C VAL A 83 5.02 0.15 6.53
N ARG A 84 6.04 0.90 6.98
CA ARG A 84 6.32 1.12 8.40
C ARG A 84 5.14 1.76 9.11
N GLU A 85 4.58 2.81 8.52
CA GLU A 85 3.42 3.53 9.05
C GLU A 85 2.16 2.65 9.05
N THR A 86 1.90 1.95 7.95
CA THR A 86 0.72 1.08 7.81
C THR A 86 0.75 -0.11 8.76
N GLY A 87 1.91 -0.77 8.90
CA GLY A 87 2.07 -1.94 9.75
C GLY A 87 2.43 -1.64 11.21
N GLY A 88 2.67 -0.38 11.55
CA GLY A 88 3.08 0.04 12.90
C GLY A 88 4.45 -0.51 13.31
N TYR A 89 5.38 -0.68 12.36
CA TYR A 89 6.66 -1.31 12.64
C TYR A 89 7.61 -0.35 13.39
N PRO A 90 8.36 -0.84 14.39
CA PRO A 90 9.27 -0.01 15.18
C PRO A 90 10.46 0.50 14.36
N THR A 91 10.85 -0.20 13.29
CA THR A 91 12.01 0.16 12.47
C THR A 91 11.71 0.02 10.98
N ARG A 92 12.28 0.93 10.18
CA ARG A 92 12.21 0.86 8.72
C ARG A 92 12.91 -0.38 8.16
N ALA A 93 14.01 -0.82 8.78
CA ALA A 93 14.72 -2.04 8.38
C ALA A 93 13.84 -3.31 8.48
N GLN A 94 12.94 -3.36 9.47
CA GLN A 94 11.96 -4.46 9.58
C GLN A 94 10.92 -4.39 8.46
N ALA A 95 10.32 -3.22 8.25
CA ALA A 95 9.37 -2.98 7.17
C ALA A 95 9.97 -3.31 5.80
N GLU A 96 11.23 -2.94 5.58
CA GLU A 96 11.98 -3.21 4.36
C GLU A 96 12.17 -4.71 4.10
N ARG A 97 12.60 -5.48 5.11
CA ARG A 97 12.75 -6.94 4.99
C ARG A 97 11.42 -7.61 4.63
N LEU A 98 10.34 -7.21 5.30
CA LEU A 98 9.00 -7.73 5.02
C LEU A 98 8.56 -7.34 3.59
N THR A 99 8.77 -6.09 3.20
CA THR A 99 8.47 -5.60 1.85
C THR A 99 9.17 -6.43 0.78
N ARG A 100 10.49 -6.68 0.91
CA ARG A 100 11.21 -7.51 -0.06
C ARG A 100 10.66 -8.93 -0.12
N THR A 101 10.35 -9.52 1.03
CA THR A 101 9.85 -10.90 1.11
C THR A 101 8.48 -11.02 0.43
N VAL A 102 7.57 -10.08 0.72
CA VAL A 102 6.21 -10.04 0.15
C VAL A 102 6.24 -9.73 -1.34
N LEU A 103 7.02 -8.74 -1.79
CA LEU A 103 7.12 -8.40 -3.22
C LEU A 103 7.74 -9.53 -4.04
N SER A 104 8.74 -10.22 -3.50
CA SER A 104 9.32 -11.40 -4.15
C SER A 104 8.31 -12.53 -4.25
N ALA A 105 7.51 -12.77 -3.20
CA ALA A 105 6.47 -13.79 -3.29
C ALA A 105 5.35 -13.38 -4.27
N LEU A 106 4.93 -12.11 -4.25
CA LEU A 106 3.90 -11.58 -5.15
C LEU A 106 4.32 -11.67 -6.62
N GLY A 107 5.60 -11.41 -6.92
CA GLY A 107 6.14 -11.54 -8.28
C GLY A 107 6.08 -12.95 -8.86
N THR A 108 5.97 -13.99 -8.02
CA THR A 108 5.76 -15.37 -8.49
C THR A 108 4.31 -15.66 -8.88
N HIS A 109 3.36 -14.82 -8.48
CA HIS A 109 1.93 -15.03 -8.78
C HIS A 109 1.43 -14.18 -9.94
N LEU A 110 2.18 -13.15 -10.33
CA LEU A 110 1.83 -12.26 -11.42
C LEU A 110 2.52 -12.68 -12.72
N THR A 111 1.77 -12.65 -13.81
CA THR A 111 2.26 -12.96 -15.16
C THR A 111 1.91 -11.83 -16.12
N GLY A 112 2.44 -11.88 -17.34
CA GLY A 112 1.98 -11.02 -18.42
C GLY A 112 2.23 -9.52 -18.23
N ASP A 113 1.28 -8.72 -18.71
CA ASP A 113 1.35 -7.27 -18.80
C ASP A 113 1.20 -6.60 -17.43
N GLU A 114 0.39 -7.18 -16.54
CA GLU A 114 0.10 -6.70 -15.20
C GLU A 114 1.35 -6.71 -14.32
N ARG A 115 2.20 -7.73 -14.50
CA ARG A 115 3.52 -7.79 -13.85
C ARG A 115 4.42 -6.64 -14.32
N VAL A 116 4.41 -6.36 -15.61
CA VAL A 116 5.21 -5.31 -16.23
C VAL A 116 4.72 -3.93 -15.79
N ALA A 117 3.41 -3.72 -15.78
CA ALA A 117 2.77 -2.51 -15.28
C ALA A 117 3.11 -2.29 -13.80
N LEU A 118 2.99 -3.33 -12.96
CA LEU A 118 3.36 -3.25 -11.55
C LEU A 118 4.84 -2.93 -11.35
N ALA A 119 5.73 -3.55 -12.12
CA ALA A 119 7.17 -3.28 -12.02
C ALA A 119 7.54 -1.84 -12.45
N GLN A 120 6.83 -1.28 -13.43
CA GLN A 120 7.05 0.10 -13.91
C GLN A 120 6.46 1.17 -13.00
N SER A 121 5.36 0.87 -12.30
CA SER A 121 4.73 1.78 -11.35
C SER A 121 5.42 1.83 -10.00
N LEU A 122 6.38 0.94 -9.74
CA LEU A 122 7.12 0.86 -8.49
C LEU A 122 8.54 1.43 -8.60
N PRO A 123 9.17 1.75 -7.46
CA PRO A 123 10.60 2.04 -7.44
C PRO A 123 11.41 0.94 -8.15
N PRO A 124 12.52 1.29 -8.82
CA PRO A 124 13.29 0.33 -9.60
C PRO A 124 13.74 -0.89 -8.79
N GLU A 125 14.04 -0.72 -7.50
CA GLU A 125 14.39 -1.81 -6.59
C GLU A 125 13.20 -2.77 -6.37
N ALA A 126 12.01 -2.22 -6.15
CA ALA A 126 10.77 -2.99 -5.97
C ALA A 126 10.34 -3.68 -7.27
N GLY A 127 10.41 -2.97 -8.39
CA GLY A 127 10.12 -3.51 -9.72
C GLY A 127 11.07 -4.66 -10.07
N HIS A 128 12.36 -4.55 -9.76
CA HIS A 128 13.32 -5.62 -9.97
C HIS A 128 13.00 -6.86 -9.14
N LEU A 129 12.60 -6.70 -7.88
CA LEU A 129 12.22 -7.84 -7.02
C LEU A 129 11.04 -8.62 -7.58
N ILE A 130 10.10 -7.96 -8.24
CA ILE A 130 8.94 -8.58 -8.90
C ILE A 130 9.37 -9.20 -10.24
N ALA A 131 10.14 -8.48 -11.05
CA ALA A 131 10.58 -8.86 -12.39
C ALA A 131 11.61 -10.01 -12.43
N SER A 132 12.33 -10.23 -11.33
CA SER A 132 13.32 -11.31 -11.21
C SER A 132 12.72 -12.65 -10.81
N GLN A 133 11.44 -12.71 -10.47
CA GLN A 133 10.78 -13.94 -10.04
C GLN A 133 10.38 -14.84 -11.20
N ILE A 134 10.32 -16.14 -10.96
CA ILE A 134 9.78 -17.11 -11.91
C ILE A 134 8.29 -17.29 -11.58
N PRO A 135 7.37 -17.00 -12.51
CA PRO A 135 5.95 -17.19 -12.25
C PRO A 135 5.61 -18.67 -12.00
N LEU A 136 4.78 -18.92 -11.00
CA LEU A 136 4.27 -20.26 -10.70
C LEU A 136 3.22 -20.66 -11.75
N PRO A 137 3.15 -21.94 -12.12
CA PRO A 137 2.13 -22.43 -13.06
C PRO A 137 0.72 -22.35 -12.48
N HIS A 138 0.58 -22.33 -11.15
CA HIS A 138 -0.69 -22.15 -10.45
C HIS A 138 -0.51 -21.13 -9.32
N PRO A 139 -1.22 -19.98 -9.36
CA PRO A 139 -1.14 -18.99 -8.30
C PRO A 139 -1.73 -19.53 -6.99
N LEU A 140 -1.04 -19.30 -5.87
CA LEU A 140 -1.50 -19.77 -4.56
C LEU A 140 -2.69 -18.94 -4.09
N THR A 141 -3.63 -19.58 -3.36
CA THR A 141 -4.73 -18.85 -2.71
C THR A 141 -4.21 -17.88 -1.66
N ALA A 142 -5.03 -16.90 -1.25
CA ALA A 142 -4.62 -15.92 -0.23
C ALA A 142 -4.15 -16.56 1.08
N ARG A 143 -4.76 -17.69 1.47
CA ARG A 143 -4.36 -18.46 2.66
C ARG A 143 -2.99 -19.12 2.47
N GLU A 144 -2.80 -19.81 1.35
CA GLU A 144 -1.54 -20.50 1.02
C GLU A 144 -0.38 -19.51 0.86
N PHE A 145 -0.65 -18.30 0.35
CA PHE A 145 0.32 -17.23 0.27
C PHE A 145 0.80 -16.76 1.65
N VAL A 146 -0.14 -16.52 2.56
CA VAL A 146 0.18 -16.15 3.95
C VAL A 146 0.93 -17.27 4.66
N ASP A 147 0.53 -18.53 4.45
CA ASP A 147 1.23 -19.70 5.01
C ASP A 147 2.68 -19.78 4.50
N SER A 148 2.87 -19.68 3.17
CA SER A 148 4.20 -19.66 2.56
C SER A 148 5.09 -18.54 3.11
N LEU A 149 4.53 -17.37 3.40
CA LEU A 149 5.27 -16.26 3.99
C LEU A 149 5.55 -16.45 5.47
N SER A 150 4.65 -17.09 6.22
CA SER A 150 4.88 -17.43 7.62
C SER A 150 6.09 -18.36 7.80
N THR A 151 6.34 -19.27 6.85
CA THR A 151 7.51 -20.16 6.87
C THR A 151 8.82 -19.46 6.48
N ARG A 152 8.75 -18.39 5.68
CA ARG A 152 9.93 -17.61 5.25
C ARG A 152 10.34 -16.53 6.24
N ILE A 153 9.40 -15.98 7.00
CA ILE A 153 9.67 -14.92 7.97
C ILE A 153 10.09 -15.58 9.29
N PRO A 154 11.34 -15.40 9.75
CA PRO A 154 11.83 -16.05 10.96
C PRO A 154 11.04 -15.60 12.19
N GLY A 155 10.52 -16.57 12.93
CA GLY A 155 9.74 -16.33 14.16
C GLY A 155 8.31 -15.83 13.91
N SER A 156 7.84 -15.83 12.66
CA SER A 156 6.47 -15.42 12.36
C SER A 156 5.49 -16.57 12.55
N THR A 157 4.32 -16.26 13.08
CA THR A 157 3.15 -17.14 13.14
C THR A 157 2.24 -16.86 11.94
N PRO A 158 1.30 -17.75 11.59
CA PRO A 158 0.32 -17.47 10.53
C PRO A 158 -0.50 -16.19 10.78
N ALA A 159 -0.77 -15.85 12.05
CA ALA A 159 -1.50 -14.64 12.42
C ALA A 159 -0.66 -13.37 12.20
N THR A 160 0.61 -13.37 12.59
CA THR A 160 1.51 -12.23 12.37
C THR A 160 1.84 -12.08 10.89
N ALA A 161 2.11 -13.18 10.18
CA ALA A 161 2.34 -13.16 8.74
C ALA A 161 1.14 -12.58 7.97
N ARG A 162 -0.10 -12.89 8.38
CA ARG A 162 -1.29 -12.27 7.77
C ARG A 162 -1.31 -10.76 7.95
N TRP A 163 -1.02 -10.28 9.17
CA TRP A 163 -0.93 -8.85 9.45
C TRP A 163 0.18 -8.19 8.62
N ASP A 164 1.35 -8.84 8.55
CA ASP A 164 2.51 -8.32 7.83
C ASP A 164 2.22 -8.18 6.33
N VAL A 165 1.65 -9.23 5.75
CA VAL A 165 1.22 -9.24 4.36
C VAL A 165 0.18 -8.16 4.10
N SER A 166 -0.82 -8.05 4.96
CA SER A 166 -1.88 -7.07 4.78
C SER A 166 -1.36 -5.64 4.84
N SER A 167 -0.41 -5.38 5.73
CA SER A 167 0.22 -4.07 5.90
C SER A 167 1.03 -3.67 4.66
N VAL A 168 1.82 -4.60 4.11
CA VAL A 168 2.60 -4.35 2.90
C VAL A 168 1.70 -4.13 1.69
N LEU A 169 0.69 -4.99 1.49
CA LEU A 169 -0.19 -4.92 0.32
C LEU A 169 -1.12 -3.70 0.36
N THR A 170 -1.50 -3.23 1.54
CA THR A 170 -2.27 -1.98 1.70
C THR A 170 -1.43 -0.73 1.42
N ALA A 171 -0.17 -0.71 1.87
CA ALA A 171 0.75 0.37 1.50
C ALA A 171 1.05 0.36 -0.01
N LEU A 172 1.18 -0.84 -0.59
CA LEU A 172 1.39 -1.02 -2.02
C LEU A 172 0.21 -0.49 -2.84
N SER A 173 -1.04 -0.84 -2.48
CA SER A 173 -2.24 -0.37 -3.20
C SER A 173 -2.38 1.15 -3.16
N THR A 174 -2.02 1.76 -2.03
CA THR A 174 -1.99 3.22 -1.89
C THR A 174 -0.93 3.85 -2.80
N THR A 175 0.22 3.17 -2.96
CA THR A 175 1.33 3.65 -3.79
C THR A 175 1.03 3.56 -5.29
N ILE A 176 0.48 2.44 -5.75
CA ILE A 176 0.23 2.20 -7.18
C ILE A 176 -1.14 2.72 -7.64
N GLY A 177 -2.01 3.06 -6.70
CA GLY A 177 -3.35 3.56 -6.95
C GLY A 177 -4.39 2.46 -7.21
N PRO A 178 -5.68 2.83 -7.19
CA PRO A 178 -6.80 1.89 -7.24
C PRO A 178 -6.95 1.17 -8.58
N ALA A 179 -6.62 1.82 -9.70
CA ALA A 179 -6.76 1.24 -11.04
C ALA A 179 -5.78 0.08 -11.25
N LEU A 180 -4.50 0.27 -10.96
CA LEU A 180 -3.50 -0.79 -11.08
C LEU A 180 -3.69 -1.88 -10.01
N THR A 181 -4.18 -1.51 -8.82
CA THR A 181 -4.55 -2.50 -7.80
C THR A 181 -5.66 -3.43 -8.29
N ASP A 182 -6.68 -2.90 -8.97
CA ASP A 182 -7.78 -3.72 -9.54
C ASP A 182 -7.28 -4.66 -10.63
N GLN A 183 -6.41 -4.19 -11.52
CA GLN A 183 -5.76 -5.01 -12.54
C GLN A 183 -4.95 -6.15 -11.91
N VAL A 184 -4.14 -5.86 -10.89
CA VAL A 184 -3.39 -6.88 -10.14
C VAL A 184 -4.32 -7.88 -9.47
N LEU A 185 -5.41 -7.43 -8.85
CA LEU A 185 -6.39 -8.31 -8.22
C LEU A 185 -7.14 -9.21 -9.21
N SER A 186 -7.34 -8.75 -10.44
CA SER A 186 -8.01 -9.54 -11.50
C SER A 186 -7.22 -10.79 -11.91
N GLN A 187 -5.89 -10.76 -11.75
CA GLN A 187 -4.99 -11.90 -12.02
C GLN A 187 -4.80 -12.82 -10.82
N LEU A 188 -5.21 -12.39 -9.63
CA LEU A 188 -5.01 -13.15 -8.40
C LEU A 188 -6.25 -14.00 -8.06
N PRO A 189 -6.07 -15.16 -7.40
CA PRO A 189 -7.19 -15.95 -6.92
C PRO A 189 -8.12 -15.14 -6.00
N ARG A 190 -9.39 -15.56 -5.94
CA ARG A 190 -10.37 -14.93 -5.05
C ARG A 190 -9.87 -14.90 -3.60
N GLY A 191 -10.14 -13.79 -2.90
CA GLY A 191 -9.78 -13.60 -1.48
C GLY A 191 -8.54 -12.74 -1.24
N TYR A 192 -7.74 -12.41 -2.27
CA TYR A 192 -6.63 -11.47 -2.10
C TYR A 192 -7.09 -10.05 -1.76
N ALA A 193 -8.27 -9.63 -2.22
CA ALA A 193 -8.82 -8.30 -1.94
C ALA A 193 -8.81 -7.94 -0.43
N LEU A 194 -9.02 -8.93 0.45
CA LEU A 194 -8.96 -8.74 1.90
C LEU A 194 -7.54 -8.40 2.40
N LEU A 195 -6.50 -8.93 1.75
CA LEU A 195 -5.11 -8.65 2.09
C LEU A 195 -4.70 -7.25 1.61
N PHE A 196 -5.30 -6.74 0.54
CA PHE A 196 -5.07 -5.38 0.05
C PHE A 196 -5.85 -4.29 0.82
N GLY A 197 -6.51 -4.66 1.93
CA GLY A 197 -7.33 -3.76 2.72
C GLY A 197 -8.67 -3.39 2.08
N ARG A 198 -9.04 -4.03 0.96
CA ARG A 198 -10.30 -3.79 0.25
C ARG A 198 -11.36 -4.83 0.60
N ALA A 199 -11.86 -4.73 1.83
CA ALA A 199 -12.97 -5.55 2.30
C ALA A 199 -14.23 -5.37 1.44
N GLU A 200 -14.44 -4.18 0.88
CA GLU A 200 -15.56 -3.86 -0.01
C GLU A 200 -15.52 -4.61 -1.36
N LEU A 201 -14.34 -4.85 -1.94
CA LEU A 201 -14.22 -5.61 -3.19
C LEU A 201 -14.39 -7.11 -2.98
N ALA A 202 -14.03 -7.63 -1.80
CA ALA A 202 -14.25 -9.03 -1.45
C ALA A 202 -15.74 -9.37 -1.27
N ALA A 203 -16.58 -8.38 -0.96
CA ALA A 203 -18.02 -8.54 -0.78
C ALA A 203 -18.84 -8.41 -2.07
N MET A 204 -18.25 -7.88 -3.15
CA MET A 204 -18.94 -7.58 -4.42
C MET A 204 -18.70 -8.62 -5.54
N ALA A 205 -17.98 -9.72 -5.26
CA ALA A 205 -17.49 -10.71 -6.24
C ALA A 205 -18.02 -12.14 -6.03
#